data_AF-A0A7R9YXG7-F1
#
_entry.id   AF-A0A7R9YXG7-F1
#
_cell.length_a   1.000
_cell.length_b   1.000
_cell.length_c   1.000
_cell.angle_alpha   90.00
_cell.angle_beta   90.00
_cell.angle_gamma   90.00
#
_symmetry.space_group_name_H-M   'P 1'
#
loop_
_entity.id
_entity.type
_entity.pdbx_description
1 polymer ?
#
loop_
_entity_poly.entity_id
_entity_poly.type
_entity_poly.pdbx_seq_one_letter_code
_entity_poly.pdbx_strand_id
1 'polypeptide(L)'
;SSQFVRDDVPRGAEVEGAGANIQFPPYNYTKELVVLSHAIYHYRGLKSCTDVTPIPILPPKVQCHMYERDRQDTQVMVLSHPEKEYVAVVFAGTDDFRNALTDADIITKPFGPMSPNGTYELMP
;
A
#
# COMPACT_ATOMS: atom_id res chain seq x y z
N SER A 1 -40.14 29.80 17.75
CA SER A 1 -40.04 28.67 16.80
C SER A 1 -38.77 28.84 15.99
N SER A 2 -37.74 28.01 16.00
CA SER A 2 -37.35 26.83 16.80
C SER A 2 -35.82 26.91 16.83
N GLN A 3 -35.22 26.93 18.01
CA GLN A 3 -33.76 26.89 18.19
C GLN A 3 -33.34 25.42 18.12
N PHE A 4 -32.48 25.09 17.16
CA PHE A 4 -31.93 23.75 17.02
C PHE A 4 -30.84 23.58 18.09
N VAL A 5 -31.20 22.90 19.17
CA VAL A 5 -30.29 22.46 20.23
C VAL A 5 -29.33 21.44 19.60
N ARG A 6 -28.03 21.74 19.60
CA ARG A 6 -26.99 20.74 19.31
C ARG A 6 -26.63 20.10 20.64
N ASP A 7 -27.08 18.87 20.83
CA ASP A 7 -26.68 18.05 21.96
C ASP A 7 -25.15 17.85 21.94
N ASP A 8 -24.51 18.21 23.05
CA ASP A 8 -23.10 18.00 23.33
C ASP A 8 -22.79 16.50 23.37
N VAL A 9 -22.07 16.01 22.36
CA VAL A 9 -21.44 14.69 22.42
C VAL A 9 -20.19 14.81 23.30
N PRO A 10 -20.08 14.05 24.39
CA PRO A 10 -18.96 14.18 25.32
C PRO A 10 -17.63 13.81 24.66
N ARG A 11 -16.63 14.66 24.92
CA ARG A 11 -15.20 14.46 24.59
C ARG A 11 -14.71 13.15 25.20
N GLY A 12 -14.59 12.12 24.36
CA GLY A 12 -13.91 10.87 24.70
C GLY A 12 -12.39 11.05 24.62
N ALA A 13 -11.76 10.94 25.78
CA ALA A 13 -10.35 10.66 26.06
C ALA A 13 -9.31 10.98 24.97
N GLU A 14 -8.53 12.04 25.21
CA GLU A 14 -7.15 12.14 24.71
C GLU A 14 -6.38 10.90 25.16
N VAL A 15 -6.07 10.02 24.21
CA VAL A 15 -4.88 9.19 24.33
C VAL A 15 -3.74 10.08 23.90
N GLU A 16 -2.94 10.57 24.86
CA GLU A 16 -1.63 11.18 24.59
C GLU A 16 -0.71 10.12 23.98
N GLY A 17 -0.91 9.85 22.69
CA GLY A 17 0.11 9.24 21.85
C GLY A 17 1.15 10.32 21.57
N ALA A 18 2.41 10.03 21.91
CA ALA A 18 3.56 10.88 21.60
C ALA A 18 3.38 11.53 20.23
N GLY A 19 3.32 12.88 20.19
CA GLY A 19 3.04 13.64 19.00
C GLY A 19 4.04 13.32 17.89
N ALA A 20 3.71 12.35 17.05
CA ALA A 20 4.45 12.11 15.84
C ALA A 20 4.34 13.39 15.02
N ASN A 21 5.47 14.02 14.75
CA ASN A 21 5.52 15.09 13.76
C ASN A 21 5.22 14.45 12.40
N ILE A 22 3.93 14.39 12.03
CA ILE A 22 3.47 13.77 10.78
C ILE A 22 3.84 14.73 9.65
N GLN A 23 5.06 14.59 9.16
CA GLN A 23 5.50 15.27 7.94
C GLN A 23 5.02 14.47 6.74
N PHE A 24 4.04 15.02 6.02
CA PHE A 24 3.60 14.43 4.76
C PHE A 24 4.75 14.43 3.74
N PRO A 25 4.87 13.36 2.91
CA PRO A 25 5.86 13.34 1.86
C PRO A 25 5.63 14.49 0.85
N PRO A 26 6.70 15.05 0.27
CA PRO A 26 6.57 16.08 -0.76
C PRO A 26 5.74 15.60 -1.95
N TYR A 27 4.98 16.50 -2.57
CA TYR A 27 4.11 16.18 -3.70
C TYR A 27 4.81 15.40 -4.82
N ASN A 28 6.02 15.81 -5.21
CA ASN A 28 6.76 15.14 -6.29
C ASN A 28 7.13 13.69 -5.94
N TYR A 29 7.41 13.43 -4.66
CA TYR A 29 7.70 12.09 -4.18
C TYR A 29 6.43 11.22 -4.21
N THR A 30 5.33 11.75 -3.66
CA THR A 30 4.02 11.07 -3.69
C THR A 30 3.54 10.78 -5.10
N LYS A 31 3.67 11.76 -6.02
CA LYS A 31 3.29 11.61 -7.42
C LYS A 31 4.07 10.49 -8.09
N GLU A 32 5.37 10.39 -7.83
CA GLU A 32 6.20 9.31 -8.37
C GLU A 32 5.76 7.95 -7.86
N LEU A 33 5.53 7.80 -6.55
CA LEU A 33 5.04 6.55 -5.98
C LEU A 33 3.69 6.11 -6.59
N VAL A 34 2.78 7.06 -6.84
CA VAL A 34 1.51 6.79 -7.53
C VAL A 34 1.74 6.29 -8.96
N VAL A 35 2.70 6.89 -9.68
CA VAL A 35 3.07 6.41 -11.03
C VAL A 35 3.60 4.98 -10.96
N LEU A 36 4.43 4.64 -9.97
CA LEU A 36 4.92 3.27 -9.78
C LEU A 36 3.77 2.29 -9.50
N SER A 37 2.83 2.67 -8.62
CA SER A 37 1.64 1.88 -8.31
C SER A 37 0.72 1.69 -9.52
N HIS A 38 0.70 2.62 -10.48
CA HIS A 38 -0.01 2.44 -11.73
C HIS A 38 0.78 1.59 -12.74
N ALA A 39 2.10 1.74 -12.76
CA ALA A 39 2.97 1.07 -13.72
C ALA A 39 2.84 -0.46 -13.65
N ILE A 40 2.71 -1.04 -12.45
CA ILE A 40 2.62 -2.50 -12.26
C ILE A 40 1.51 -3.17 -13.09
N TYR A 41 0.38 -2.49 -13.31
CA TYR A 41 -0.72 -3.05 -14.11
C TYR A 41 -0.39 -3.23 -15.58
N HIS A 42 0.59 -2.46 -16.09
CA HIS A 42 1.08 -2.61 -17.46
C HIS A 42 2.11 -3.73 -17.60
N TYR A 43 2.62 -4.25 -16.49
CA TYR A 43 3.48 -5.43 -16.49
C TYR A 43 2.67 -6.74 -16.56
N ARG A 44 1.34 -6.66 -16.55
CA ARG A 44 0.46 -7.83 -16.62
C ARG A 44 0.71 -8.61 -17.92
N GLY A 45 1.17 -9.85 -17.76
CA GLY A 45 1.51 -10.75 -18.88
C GLY A 45 3.00 -10.96 -19.10
N LEU A 46 3.84 -10.21 -18.39
CA LEU A 46 5.28 -10.44 -18.37
C LEU A 46 5.66 -11.52 -17.36
N LYS A 47 6.88 -12.05 -17.48
CA LYS A 47 7.43 -13.02 -16.51
C LYS A 47 8.58 -12.43 -15.70
N SER A 48 9.19 -11.36 -16.18
CA SER A 48 10.35 -10.74 -15.56
C SER A 48 10.50 -9.27 -15.96
N CYS A 49 11.33 -8.53 -15.22
CA CYS A 49 11.73 -7.16 -15.57
C CYS A 49 12.43 -7.08 -16.95
N THR A 50 13.04 -8.18 -17.41
CA THR A 50 13.82 -8.23 -18.66
C THR A 50 12.98 -8.55 -19.89
N ASP A 51 11.74 -9.00 -19.73
CA ASP A 51 10.83 -9.30 -20.85
C ASP A 51 10.25 -8.03 -21.50
N VAL A 52 10.95 -6.91 -21.35
CA VAL A 52 10.45 -5.56 -21.57
C VAL A 52 11.40 -4.75 -22.45
N THR A 53 11.01 -4.56 -23.70
CA THR A 53 11.47 -3.44 -24.54
C THR A 53 10.30 -2.88 -25.35
N PRO A 54 9.96 -1.58 -25.26
CA PRO A 54 10.13 -0.66 -24.14
C PRO A 54 8.79 -0.49 -23.39
N ILE A 55 8.77 -0.62 -22.05
CA ILE A 55 7.64 -0.11 -21.25
C ILE A 55 7.88 1.38 -21.03
N PRO A 56 7.03 2.27 -21.57
CA PRO A 56 7.21 3.72 -21.41
C PRO A 56 6.68 4.26 -20.06
N ILE A 57 6.64 3.45 -19.00
CA ILE A 57 5.76 3.75 -17.83
C ILE A 57 6.53 3.85 -16.51
N LEU A 58 7.80 3.43 -16.47
CA LEU A 58 8.64 3.73 -15.32
C LEU A 58 9.18 5.16 -15.40
N PRO A 59 9.19 5.91 -14.28
CA PRO A 59 9.87 7.18 -14.19
C PRO A 59 11.35 7.05 -14.61
N PRO A 60 11.96 8.12 -15.16
CA PRO A 60 13.33 8.07 -15.60
C PRO A 60 14.25 7.65 -14.45
N LYS A 61 15.24 6.80 -14.75
CA LYS A 61 16.27 6.32 -13.82
C LYS A 61 15.77 5.36 -12.74
N VAL A 62 14.47 5.01 -12.71
CA VAL A 62 13.97 3.89 -11.92
C VAL A 62 14.40 2.58 -12.57
N GLN A 63 14.93 1.66 -11.76
CA GLN A 63 15.42 0.36 -12.19
C GLN A 63 14.52 -0.74 -11.62
N CYS A 64 14.16 -1.70 -12.47
CA CYS A 64 13.42 -2.89 -12.08
C CYS A 64 14.38 -4.02 -11.72
N HIS A 65 14.30 -4.51 -10.49
CA HIS A 65 15.13 -5.62 -10.00
C HIS A 65 14.39 -6.94 -10.05
N MET A 66 13.10 -6.90 -9.71
CA MET A 66 12.25 -8.09 -9.64
C MET A 66 10.83 -7.75 -10.06
N TYR A 67 10.23 -8.63 -10.83
CA TYR A 67 8.80 -8.67 -11.09
C TYR A 67 8.35 -10.11 -10.94
N GLU A 68 7.34 -10.35 -10.13
CA GLU A 68 6.76 -11.67 -9.91
C GLU A 68 5.25 -11.59 -9.95
N ARG A 69 4.65 -12.66 -10.46
CA ARG A 69 3.20 -12.82 -10.56
C ARG A 69 2.83 -14.25 -10.17
N ASP A 70 1.85 -14.39 -9.28
CA ASP A 70 1.34 -15.69 -8.89
C ASP A 70 0.14 -16.16 -9.75
N ARG A 71 -0.40 -17.34 -9.43
CA ARG A 71 -1.58 -17.91 -10.13
C ARG A 71 -2.90 -17.20 -9.81
N GLN A 72 -2.94 -16.41 -8.73
CA GLN A 72 -4.10 -15.63 -8.30
C GLN A 72 -4.05 -14.20 -8.84
N ASP A 73 -3.11 -13.92 -9.76
CA ASP A 73 -2.87 -12.60 -10.35
C ASP A 73 -2.37 -11.55 -9.34
N THR A 74 -1.86 -11.98 -8.19
CA THR A 74 -1.07 -11.12 -7.30
C THR A 74 0.22 -10.78 -8.02
N GLN A 75 0.48 -9.49 -8.19
CA GLN A 75 1.69 -9.00 -8.84
C GLN A 75 2.50 -8.18 -7.84
N VAL A 76 3.80 -8.39 -7.84
CA VAL A 76 4.75 -7.63 -7.03
C VAL A 76 5.94 -7.21 -7.88
N MET A 77 6.40 -5.99 -7.65
CA MET A 77 7.56 -5.43 -8.34
C MET A 77 8.48 -4.73 -7.34
N VAL A 78 9.78 -5.02 -7.43
CA VAL A 78 10.82 -4.38 -6.63
C VAL A 78 11.63 -3.46 -7.52
N LEU A 79 11.62 -2.18 -7.16
CA LEU A 79 12.22 -1.09 -7.91
C LEU A 79 13.22 -0.32 -7.05
N SER A 80 14.23 0.29 -7.67
CA SER A 80 15.06 1.29 -7.00
C SER A 80 15.22 2.55 -7.84
N HIS A 81 15.50 3.67 -7.16
CA HIS A 81 15.88 4.92 -7.79
C HIS A 81 17.22 5.38 -7.20
N PRO A 82 18.35 5.19 -7.90
CA PRO A 82 19.68 5.44 -7.33
C PRO A 82 19.90 6.91 -6.92
N GLU A 83 19.35 7.87 -7.68
CA GLU A 83 19.54 9.29 -7.36
C GLU A 83 18.62 9.83 -6.25
N LYS A 84 17.51 9.14 -5.96
CA LYS A 84 16.58 9.50 -4.89
C LYS A 84 16.71 8.58 -3.67
N GLU A 85 17.65 7.64 -3.74
CA GLU A 85 18.06 6.75 -2.66
C GLU A 85 16.90 5.97 -2.02
N TYR A 86 15.96 5.49 -2.83
CA TYR A 86 14.87 4.64 -2.35
C TYR A 86 14.78 3.29 -3.06
N VAL A 87 14.26 2.31 -2.32
CA VAL A 87 13.77 1.04 -2.84
C VAL A 87 12.26 1.00 -2.61
N ALA A 88 11.49 0.73 -3.65
CA ALA A 88 10.05 0.63 -3.60
C ALA A 88 9.62 -0.81 -3.88
N VAL A 89 8.73 -1.33 -3.04
CA VAL A 89 8.01 -2.57 -3.30
C VAL A 89 6.59 -2.19 -3.67
N VAL A 90 6.20 -2.52 -4.91
CA VAL A 90 4.90 -2.17 -5.48
C VAL A 90 4.09 -3.43 -5.59
N PHE A 91 2.87 -3.40 -5.07
CA PHE A 91 1.89 -4.47 -5.20
C PHE A 91 0.78 -4.03 -6.14
N ALA A 92 0.34 -4.90 -7.04
CA ALA A 92 -0.90 -4.65 -7.77
C ALA A 92 -2.06 -4.88 -6.80
N GLY A 93 -2.99 -3.93 -6.76
CA GLY A 93 -4.28 -4.15 -6.15
C GLY A 93 -5.17 -5.01 -7.04
N THR A 94 -6.36 -5.33 -6.53
CA THR A 94 -7.41 -5.95 -7.34
C THR A 94 -7.85 -5.01 -8.47
N ASP A 95 -7.97 -5.52 -9.69
CA ASP A 95 -8.57 -4.79 -10.81
C ASP A 95 -10.11 -4.82 -10.75
N ASP A 96 -10.66 -5.77 -9.99
CA ASP A 96 -12.10 -5.91 -9.75
C ASP A 96 -12.48 -5.32 -8.38
N PHE A 97 -12.34 -4.00 -8.27
CA PHE A 97 -12.72 -3.28 -7.06
C PHE A 97 -14.21 -3.43 -6.73
N ARG A 98 -15.06 -3.64 -7.73
CA ARG A 98 -16.50 -3.78 -7.53
C ARG A 98 -16.81 -5.09 -6.80
N ASN A 99 -16.26 -6.21 -7.29
CA ASN A 99 -16.47 -7.50 -6.64
C ASN A 99 -15.70 -7.59 -5.31
N ALA A 100 -14.54 -6.94 -5.19
CA ALA A 100 -13.85 -6.81 -3.91
C ALA A 100 -14.65 -5.99 -2.88
N LEU A 101 -15.51 -5.06 -3.28
CA LEU A 101 -16.33 -4.30 -2.33
C LEU A 101 -17.64 -5.01 -1.96
N THR A 102 -18.19 -5.83 -2.87
CA THR A 102 -19.46 -6.52 -2.63
C THR A 102 -19.28 -7.90 -1.99
N ASP A 103 -18.17 -8.59 -2.32
CA ASP A 103 -17.97 -10.00 -1.98
C ASP A 103 -16.71 -10.21 -1.12
N ALA A 104 -16.05 -9.14 -0.66
CA ALA A 104 -14.94 -9.29 0.27
C ALA A 104 -15.42 -9.91 1.58
N ASP A 105 -15.06 -11.18 1.75
CA ASP A 105 -15.09 -11.85 3.04
C ASP A 105 -13.88 -11.37 3.85
N ILE A 106 -14.11 -10.42 4.77
CA ILE A 106 -13.06 -9.89 5.65
C ILE A 106 -12.83 -10.92 6.75
N ILE A 107 -11.90 -11.85 6.51
CA ILE A 107 -11.46 -12.80 7.52
C ILE A 107 -10.30 -12.17 8.30
N THR A 108 -10.54 -11.83 9.56
CA THR A 108 -9.48 -11.38 10.47
C THR A 108 -8.74 -12.59 11.03
N LYS A 109 -7.55 -12.86 10.50
CA LYS A 109 -6.60 -13.82 11.09
C LYS A 109 -5.47 -13.05 11.77
N PRO A 110 -5.11 -13.41 13.01
CA PRO A 110 -3.95 -12.81 13.64
C PRO A 110 -2.68 -13.19 12.87
N PHE A 111 -1.80 -12.22 12.64
CA PHE A 111 -0.53 -12.39 11.95
C PHE A 111 0.62 -12.29 12.94
N GLY A 112 1.64 -13.15 12.80
CA GLY A 112 2.84 -13.15 13.64
C GLY A 112 3.08 -14.44 14.43
N PRO A 113 4.22 -14.56 15.12
CA PRO A 113 4.54 -15.72 15.94
C PRO A 113 3.55 -15.85 17.10
N MET A 114 3.04 -17.05 17.31
CA MET A 114 2.32 -17.38 18.53
C MET A 114 3.32 -17.57 19.67
N SER A 115 3.07 -16.91 20.80
CA SER A 115 3.76 -17.25 22.05
C SER A 115 3.44 -18.71 22.42
N PRO A 116 4.30 -19.38 23.21
CA PRO A 116 4.07 -20.74 23.70
C PRO A 116 2.72 -20.95 24.42
N ASN A 117 2.12 -19.87 24.92
CA ASN A 117 0.84 -19.87 25.62
C ASN A 117 -0.37 -19.69 24.68
N GLY A 118 -0.18 -19.72 23.35
CA GLY A 118 -1.25 -19.54 22.37
C GLY A 118 -1.75 -18.10 22.24
N THR A 119 -1.01 -17.15 22.80
CA THR A 119 -1.28 -15.70 22.70
C THR A 119 -0.41 -15.08 21.63
N TYR A 120 -0.90 -14.05 20.96
CA TYR A 120 -0.09 -13.24 20.06
C TYR A 120 0.58 -12.14 20.86
N GLU A 121 1.89 -11.96 20.71
CA GLU A 121 2.57 -10.81 21.28
C GLU A 121 2.00 -9.54 20.63
N LEU A 122 1.41 -8.67 21.45
CA LEU A 122 1.06 -7.34 21.00
C LEU A 122 2.38 -6.65 20.64
N MET A 123 2.58 -6.36 19.35
CA MET A 123 3.71 -5.54 18.94
C MET A 123 3.62 -4.21 19.71
N PRO A 124 4.73 -3.74 20.31
CA PRO A 124 4.75 -2.51 21.09
C PRO A 124 4.39 -1.27 20.26
#